data_AF-A0A8S2XJT2-F1
#
_entry.id   AF-A0A8S2XJT2-F1
#
_cell.length_a   1.000
_cell.length_b   1.000
_cell.length_c   1.000
_cell.angle_alpha   90.00
_cell.angle_beta   90.00
_cell.angle_gamma   90.00
#
_symmetry.space_group_name_H-M   'P 1'
#
loop_
_entity.id
_entity.type
_entity.pdbx_description
1 polymer ?
#
loop_
_entity_poly.entity_id
_entity_poly.type
_entity_poly.pdbx_seq_one_letter_code
_entity_poly.pdbx_strand_id
1 'polypeptide(L)' 'MPLPLIEAFGLLKKACAIVNQKFGLANKLSDAISQACDEIIDGKLNDHFPLSIWQTGSGTQTNMNVNEVISNRA' A
#
# COMPACT_ATOMS: atom_id res chain seq x y z
N MET A 1 3.77 -12.50 4.29
CA MET A 1 2.36 -12.29 4.71
C MET A 1 1.43 -12.92 3.67
N PRO A 2 0.21 -13.40 4.02
CA PRO A 2 -0.73 -13.90 3.01
C PRO A 2 -1.00 -12.83 1.94
N LEU A 3 -0.83 -13.18 0.66
CA LEU A 3 -0.97 -12.23 -0.45
C LEU A 3 -2.33 -11.52 -0.49
N PRO A 4 -3.47 -12.18 -0.22
CA PRO A 4 -4.76 -11.48 -0.20
C PRO A 4 -4.84 -10.35 0.83
N LEU A 5 -4.08 -10.44 1.93
CA LEU A 5 -4.02 -9.37 2.92
C LEU A 5 -3.18 -8.18 2.41
N ILE A 6 -2.13 -8.45 1.64
CA ILE A 6 -1.33 -7.40 0.98
C ILE A 6 -2.15 -6.67 -0.09
N GLU A 7 -2.91 -7.41 -0.89
CA GLU A 7 -3.87 -6.85 -1.86
C GLU A 7 -4.90 -5.94 -1.16
N ALA A 8 -5.42 -6.37 0.00
CA ALA A 8 -6.33 -5.57 0.81
C ALA A 8 -5.68 -4.29 1.35
N PHE A 9 -4.40 -4.32 1.70
CA PHE A 9 -3.65 -3.10 2.04
C PHE A 9 -3.52 -2.16 0.84
N GLY A 10 -3.30 -2.69 -0.37
CA GLY A 10 -3.32 -1.91 -1.61
C GLY A 10 -4.65 -1.18 -1.81
N LEU A 11 -5.78 -1.90 -1.65
CA LEU A 11 -7.13 -1.31 -1.71
C LEU A 11 -7.32 -0.21 -0.65
N LEU A 12 -6.91 -0.47 0.60
CA LEU A 12 -7.02 0.48 1.70
C LEU A 12 -6.24 1.77 1.40
N LYS A 13 -4.98 1.66 0.98
CA LYS A 13 -4.10 2.82 0.73
C LYS A 13 -4.56 3.61 -0.49
N LYS A 14 -5.06 2.95 -1.54
CA LYS A 14 -5.69 3.62 -2.69
C LYS A 14 -6.91 4.43 -2.26
N ALA A 15 -7.80 3.85 -1.46
CA ALA A 15 -8.97 4.56 -0.95
C ALA A 15 -8.56 5.79 -0.10
N CYS A 16 -7.55 5.65 0.76
CA CYS A 16 -7.01 6.76 1.52
C CYS A 16 -6.46 7.89 0.62
N ALA A 17 -5.72 7.56 -0.44
CA ALA A 17 -5.19 8.56 -1.38
C ALA A 17 -6.31 9.35 -2.08
N ILE A 18 -7.31 8.64 -2.62
CA ILE A 18 -8.48 9.24 -3.29
C ILE A 18 -9.27 10.14 -2.33
N VAL A 19 -9.47 9.72 -1.08
CA VAL A 19 -10.17 10.55 -0.08
C VAL A 19 -9.32 11.76 0.28
N ASN A 20 -8.02 11.59 0.54
CA ASN A 20 -7.13 12.68 0.94
C ASN A 20 -6.98 13.75 -0.16
N GLN A 21 -7.11 13.38 -1.43
CA GLN A 21 -7.16 14.34 -2.55
C GLN A 21 -8.31 15.36 -2.38
N LYS A 22 -9.46 14.94 -1.84
CA LYS A 22 -10.58 15.83 -1.54
C LYS A 22 -10.32 16.77 -0.35
N PHE A 23 -9.31 16.46 0.46
CA PHE A 23 -8.91 17.22 1.65
C PHE A 23 -7.55 17.93 1.48
N GLY A 24 -7.04 18.06 0.25
CA GLY A 24 -5.88 18.90 -0.05
C GLY A 24 -4.59 18.16 -0.43
N LEU A 25 -4.61 16.83 -0.58
CA LEU A 25 -3.49 16.10 -1.19
C LEU A 25 -3.37 16.48 -2.67
N ALA A 26 -2.15 16.78 -3.12
CA ALA A 26 -1.90 17.14 -4.52
C ALA A 26 -2.29 16.00 -5.48
N ASN A 27 -3.02 16.33 -6.56
CA ASN A 27 -3.49 15.35 -7.55
C ASN A 27 -2.37 14.43 -8.03
N LYS A 28 -1.22 15.00 -8.44
CA LYS A 28 -0.06 14.23 -8.91
C LYS A 28 0.40 13.18 -7.89
N LEU A 29 0.36 13.51 -6.60
CA LEU A 29 0.76 12.58 -5.54
C LEU A 29 -0.31 11.52 -5.29
N SER A 30 -1.59 11.90 -5.29
CA SER A 30 -2.72 10.96 -5.20
C SER A 30 -2.70 9.94 -6.35
N ASP A 31 -2.45 10.41 -7.57
CA ASP A 31 -2.41 9.59 -8.78
C ASP A 31 -1.23 8.61 -8.74
N ALA A 32 -0.03 9.08 -8.36
CA ALA A 32 1.16 8.23 -8.24
C ALA A 32 0.99 7.15 -7.16
N ILE A 33 0.45 7.51 -5.99
CA ILE A 33 0.13 6.55 -4.92
C ILE A 33 -0.92 5.54 -5.40
N SER A 34 -1.96 6.00 -6.09
CA SER A 34 -3.04 5.14 -6.60
C SER A 34 -2.52 4.13 -7.62
N GLN A 35 -1.63 4.56 -8.52
CA GLN A 35 -0.98 3.68 -9.49
C GLN A 35 -0.12 2.61 -8.80
N ALA A 36 0.69 2.99 -7.80
CA ALA A 36 1.48 2.02 -7.04
C ALA A 36 0.57 1.03 -6.28
N CYS A 37 -0.56 1.49 -5.75
CA CYS A 37 -1.53 0.60 -5.11
C CYS A 37 -2.17 -0.39 -6.09
N ASP A 38 -2.47 0.03 -7.33
CA ASP A 38 -2.99 -0.86 -8.37
C ASP A 38 -1.99 -1.96 -8.72
N GLU A 39 -0.69 -1.66 -8.76
CA GLU A 39 0.34 -2.68 -8.98
C GLU A 39 0.45 -3.69 -7.82
N ILE A 40 0.17 -3.26 -6.58
CA ILE A 40 0.05 -4.17 -5.42
C ILE A 40 -1.19 -5.06 -5.56
N ILE A 41 -2.34 -4.48 -5.91
CA ILE A 41 -3.61 -5.21 -6.07
C ILE A 41 -3.50 -6.25 -7.21
N ASP A 42 -2.80 -5.89 -8.29
CA ASP A 42 -2.53 -6.80 -9.42
C ASP A 42 -1.47 -7.88 -9.09
N GLY A 43 -0.87 -7.84 -7.89
CA GLY A 43 0.16 -8.77 -7.46
C GLY A 43 1.54 -8.58 -8.11
N LYS A 44 1.76 -7.49 -8.84
CA LYS A 44 3.03 -7.21 -9.56
C LYS A 44 4.21 -6.97 -8.62
N LEU A 45 3.92 -6.60 -7.36
CA LEU A 45 4.92 -6.24 -6.35
C LEU A 45 5.03 -7.27 -5.22
N ASN A 46 4.50 -8.49 -5.38
CA ASN A 46 4.43 -9.51 -4.33
C ASN A 46 5.79 -9.83 -3.68
N ASP A 47 6.87 -9.79 -4.45
CA ASP A 47 8.24 -10.08 -3.97
C ASP A 47 8.78 -9.01 -3.00
N HIS A 48 8.12 -7.86 -2.88
CA HIS A 48 8.52 -6.75 -1.99
C HIS A 48 7.91 -6.81 -0.58
N PHE A 49 7.22 -7.91 -0.23
CA PHE A 49 6.56 -8.10 1.06
C PHE A 49 7.12 -9.30 1.85
N PRO A 50 8.41 -9.25 2.27
CA PRO A 50 9.11 -10.40 2.85
C PRO A 50 8.71 -10.73 4.30
N LEU A 51 7.90 -9.88 4.94
CA LEU A 51 7.60 -10.02 6.37
C LEU A 51 6.79 -11.27 6.69
N SER A 52 7.16 -11.93 7.78
CA SER A 52 6.46 -13.11 8.29
C SER A 52 5.18 -12.74 9.06
N ILE A 53 4.32 -13.73 9.32
CA ILE A 53 3.11 -13.56 10.15
C ILE A 53 3.49 -13.27 11.61
N TRP A 54 4.62 -13.80 12.08
CA TRP A 54 5.11 -13.70 13.45
C TRP A 54 5.86 -12.39 13.66
N GLN A 55 5.09 -11.31 13.71
CA GLN A 55 5.58 -9.95 13.84
C GLN A 55 4.86 -9.26 15.03
N THR A 56 4.99 -7.94 15.20
CA THR A 56 4.19 -7.23 16.21
C THR A 56 2.68 -7.48 16.04
N GLY A 57 1.97 -7.70 17.15
CA GLY A 57 0.54 -8.05 17.15
C GLY A 57 -0.40 -6.97 16.59
N SER A 58 0.07 -5.72 16.49
CA SER A 58 -0.65 -4.64 15.83
C SER A 58 -0.56 -4.67 14.30
N GLY A 59 0.34 -5.48 13.73
CA GLY A 59 0.63 -5.49 12.29
C GLY A 59 1.36 -4.24 11.78
N THR A 60 1.95 -3.43 12.66
CA THR A 60 2.63 -2.17 12.29
C THR A 60 3.71 -2.37 11.23
N GLN A 61 4.49 -3.45 11.31
CA GLN A 61 5.57 -3.71 10.35
C GLN A 61 5.02 -3.95 8.94
N THR A 62 3.94 -4.73 8.78
CA THR A 62 3.28 -4.93 7.48
C THR A 62 2.67 -3.63 6.94
N ASN A 63 1.98 -2.86 7.79
CA ASN A 63 1.45 -1.56 7.38
C ASN A 63 2.57 -0.61 6.89
N MET A 64 3.71 -0.58 7.58
CA MET A 64 4.85 0.24 7.17
C MET A 64 5.52 -0.29 5.91
N ASN A 65 5.70 -1.60 5.77
CA ASN A 65 6.24 -2.21 4.55
C ASN A 65 5.41 -1.82 3.33
N VAL A 66 4.07 -1.83 3.43
CA VAL A 66 3.20 -1.34 2.35
C VAL A 66 3.41 0.14 2.07
N ASN A 67 3.47 0.99 3.11
CA ASN A 67 3.73 2.42 2.92
C ASN A 67 5.06 2.66 2.18
N GLU A 68 6.12 1.94 2.56
CA GLU A 68 7.46 2.08 1.98
C GLU A 68 7.49 1.60 0.52
N VAL A 69 6.85 0.46 0.20
CA VAL A 69 6.78 -0.04 -1.18
C VAL A 69 6.01 0.95 -2.06
N ILE A 70 4.85 1.44 -1.60
CA ILE A 70 4.08 2.47 -2.33
C ILE A 70 4.93 3.72 -2.53
N SER A 71 5.56 4.23 -1.47
CA SER A 71 6.33 5.47 -1.52
C SER A 71 7.56 5.40 -2.42
N ASN A 72 8.21 4.23 -2.54
CA ASN A 72 9.36 4.07 -3.43
C ASN A 72 8.94 3.84 -4.89
N ARG A 73 7.73 3.32 -5.11
CA ARG A 73 7.20 3.07 -6.45
C ARG A 73 6.57 4.31 -7.08
N ALA A 74 5.87 5.13 -6.29
CA ALA A 74 5.16 6.34 -6.71
C ALA A 74 6.12 7.49 -7.08
#